data_AF-A0A0C9VB98-F1
#
_entry.id   AF-A0A0C9VB98-F1
#
_cell.length_a   1.000
_cell.length_b   1.000
_cell.length_c   1.000
_cell.angle_alpha   90.00
_cell.angle_beta   90.00
_cell.angle_gamma   90.00
#
_symmetry.space_group_name_H-M   'P 1'
#
loop_
_entity.id
_entity.type
_entity.pdbx_description
1 polymer ?
#
loop_
_entity_poly.entity_id
_entity_poly.type
_entity_poly.pdbx_seq_one_letter_code
_entity_poly.pdbx_strand_id
1 'polypeptide(L)'
;MHGGPANLHEKMFTQYCCFCVPSRIGFQQKHCPRDHCDVDGKVIHGPVERNIRKVLVMTKPGVPHNHPSYAPKKLSFEAAEPWREAIPVAGPLGKTVGHIMRAPTTAPILTQKSAADPSGFACLARPHYLHKILTEEKQKLYPKGRDFPGDIAQMLGLGRVLLRLNNPKISGIETTDPRIIVIHLSRIID
;
A
#
# COMPACT_ATOMS: atom_id res chain seq x y z
N MET A 1 2.12 -24.38 46.98
CA MET A 1 1.18 -24.70 45.88
C MET A 1 1.95 -24.63 44.57
N HIS A 2 2.39 -25.77 44.04
CA HIS A 2 3.22 -25.84 42.84
C HIS A 2 2.33 -25.96 41.60
N GLY A 3 2.17 -24.87 40.85
CA GLY A 3 1.55 -24.90 39.53
C GLY A 3 2.51 -25.58 38.54
N GLY A 4 2.21 -26.82 38.17
CA GLY A 4 2.97 -27.56 37.15
C GLY A 4 2.92 -26.89 35.77
N PRO A 5 3.87 -27.22 34.87
CA PRO A 5 4.05 -26.58 33.55
C PRO A 5 2.82 -26.64 32.63
N ALA A 6 1.91 -27.60 32.84
CA ALA A 6 0.65 -27.71 32.10
C ALA A 6 -0.27 -26.49 32.30
N ASN A 7 -0.31 -25.92 33.51
CA ASN A 7 -1.15 -24.74 33.80
C ASN A 7 -0.60 -23.44 33.19
N LEU A 8 0.67 -23.41 32.79
CA LEU A 8 1.27 -22.26 32.12
C LEU A 8 0.88 -22.22 30.65
N HIS A 9 0.81 -23.39 30.01
CA HIS A 9 0.46 -23.54 28.59
C HIS A 9 -0.97 -23.06 28.33
N GLU A 10 -1.93 -23.51 29.13
CA GLU A 10 -3.34 -23.16 28.95
C GLU A 10 -3.62 -21.67 29.17
N LYS A 11 -2.96 -21.05 30.17
CA LYS A 11 -3.06 -19.59 30.41
C LYS A 11 -2.38 -18.76 29.32
N MET A 12 -1.26 -19.23 28.77
CA MET A 12 -0.57 -18.53 27.68
C MET A 12 -1.43 -18.41 26.42
N PHE A 13 -2.20 -19.44 26.06
CA PHE A 13 -3.01 -19.42 24.83
C PHE A 13 -4.40 -18.79 25.00
N THR A 14 -4.94 -18.73 26.22
CA THR A 14 -6.29 -18.20 26.47
C THR A 14 -6.29 -16.74 26.91
N GLN A 15 -5.22 -16.26 27.56
CA GLN A 15 -5.17 -14.91 28.14
C GLN A 15 -4.26 -13.94 27.38
N TYR A 16 -3.24 -14.46 26.68
CA TYR A 16 -2.26 -13.63 25.97
C TYR A 16 -2.45 -13.79 24.46
N CYS A 17 -2.42 -12.69 23.72
CA CYS A 17 -2.22 -12.80 22.30
C CYS A 17 -0.71 -12.95 22.03
N CYS A 18 -0.34 -14.05 21.39
CA CYS A 18 1.03 -14.31 21.00
C CYS A 18 1.15 -14.45 19.47
N PHE A 19 2.24 -13.94 18.91
CA PHE A 19 2.58 -14.15 17.51
C PHE A 19 4.10 -14.18 17.29
N CYS A 20 4.54 -14.97 16.30
CA CYS A 20 5.95 -15.09 15.95
C CYS A 20 6.28 -14.15 14.78
N VAL A 21 7.29 -13.30 14.95
CA VAL A 21 7.79 -12.40 13.88
C VAL A 21 9.26 -12.68 13.59
N PRO A 22 9.76 -12.32 12.40
CA PRO A 22 11.19 -12.33 12.13
C PRO A 22 11.95 -11.51 13.19
N SER A 23 13.10 -12.01 13.65
CA SER A 23 13.87 -11.38 14.73
C SER A 23 14.21 -9.92 14.44
N ARG A 24 14.53 -9.59 13.18
CA ARG A 24 14.77 -8.21 12.74
C ARG A 24 13.59 -7.29 13.04
N ILE A 25 12.36 -7.75 12.77
CA ILE A 25 11.13 -6.97 12.98
C ILE A 25 10.81 -6.90 14.47
N GLY A 26 10.88 -8.03 15.18
CA GLY A 26 10.53 -8.04 16.60
C GLY A 26 11.53 -7.31 17.49
N PHE A 27 12.82 -7.31 17.16
CA PHE A 27 13.81 -6.50 17.88
C PHE A 27 13.70 -5.00 17.55
N GLN A 28 13.19 -4.62 16.36
CA GLN A 28 12.89 -3.23 16.04
C GLN A 28 11.69 -2.67 16.83
N GLN A 29 10.83 -3.53 17.38
CA GLN A 29 9.76 -3.13 18.30
C GLN A 29 10.30 -2.81 19.71
N LYS A 30 11.61 -2.97 19.96
CA LYS A 30 12.28 -2.68 21.22
C LYS A 30 13.22 -1.48 21.08
N HIS A 31 12.94 -0.41 21.79
CA HIS A 31 14.05 0.35 22.38
C HIS A 31 14.16 -0.04 23.85
N CYS A 32 14.94 -1.09 24.15
CA CYS A 32 15.60 -1.21 25.45
C CYS A 32 16.72 -2.28 25.41
N PRO A 33 17.92 -1.99 25.97
CA PRO A 33 19.05 -2.90 26.01
C PRO A 33 19.11 -3.70 27.33
N ARG A 34 18.69 -4.98 27.28
CA ARG A 34 18.67 -6.06 28.31
C ARG A 34 17.34 -6.29 29.08
N ASP A 35 17.34 -7.37 29.87
CA ASP A 35 16.49 -8.56 29.73
C ASP A 35 15.06 -8.51 30.29
N HIS A 36 14.14 -7.71 29.72
CA HIS A 36 12.69 -7.93 29.95
C HIS A 36 11.76 -6.96 29.19
N CYS A 37 12.31 -5.96 28.48
CA CYS A 37 11.60 -4.76 28.03
C CYS A 37 10.12 -4.99 27.69
N ASP A 38 9.30 -4.62 28.67
CA ASP A 38 7.86 -4.50 28.67
C ASP A 38 7.54 -3.19 27.94
N VAL A 39 7.77 -3.19 26.63
CA VAL A 39 7.59 -2.00 25.80
C VAL A 39 6.13 -2.02 25.37
N ASP A 40 5.34 -1.08 25.90
CA ASP A 40 3.94 -0.87 25.53
C ASP A 40 3.05 -2.12 25.65
N GLY A 41 3.15 -2.80 26.80
CA GLY A 41 2.35 -3.99 27.08
C GLY A 41 2.69 -5.16 26.17
N LYS A 42 3.93 -5.26 25.70
CA LYS A 42 4.44 -6.40 24.94
C LYS A 42 5.66 -6.99 25.64
N VAL A 43 5.69 -8.30 25.73
CA VAL A 43 6.84 -9.10 26.15
C VAL A 43 7.38 -9.82 24.91
N ILE A 44 8.66 -9.67 24.62
CA ILE A 44 9.26 -10.26 23.42
C ILE A 44 10.38 -11.21 23.83
N HIS A 45 10.15 -12.50 23.60
CA HIS A 45 11.10 -13.57 23.87
C HIS A 45 11.98 -13.83 22.65
N GLY A 46 13.28 -13.62 22.83
CA GLY A 46 14.30 -14.02 21.86
C GLY A 46 14.53 -15.53 21.89
N PRO A 47 14.92 -16.14 20.75
CA PRO A 47 15.33 -17.54 20.74
C PRO A 47 16.68 -17.70 21.45
N VAL A 48 16.82 -18.79 22.19
CA VAL A 48 18.11 -19.17 22.81
C VAL A 48 19.12 -19.59 21.73
N GLU A 49 18.63 -20.30 20.71
CA GLU A 49 19.46 -20.70 19.57
C GLU A 49 19.56 -19.58 18.52
N ARG A 50 20.80 -19.22 18.15
CA ARG A 50 21.08 -18.08 17.26
C ARG A 50 20.72 -18.33 15.78
N ASN A 51 20.54 -19.58 15.39
CA ASN A 51 20.06 -19.99 14.05
C ASN A 51 18.57 -19.68 13.85
N ILE A 52 17.78 -19.59 14.93
CA ILE A 52 16.36 -19.27 14.85
C ILE A 52 16.21 -17.76 14.63
N ARG A 53 15.69 -17.39 13.46
CA ARG A 53 15.49 -15.98 13.07
C ARG A 53 14.06 -15.48 13.36
N LYS A 54 13.42 -16.02 14.41
CA LYS A 54 12.10 -15.63 14.85
C LYS A 54 12.12 -15.27 16.33
N VAL A 55 11.28 -14.33 16.75
CA VAL A 55 11.03 -14.01 18.15
C VAL A 55 9.54 -14.16 18.43
N LEU A 56 9.21 -14.56 19.65
CA LEU A 56 7.84 -14.63 20.14
C LEU A 56 7.47 -13.29 20.76
N VAL A 57 6.41 -12.67 20.27
CA VAL A 57 5.84 -11.45 20.85
C VAL A 57 4.54 -11.83 21.55
N MET A 58 4.42 -11.46 22.82
CA MET A 58 3.24 -11.65 23.64
C MET A 58 2.71 -10.29 24.07
N THR A 59 1.44 -10.00 23.83
CA THR A 59 0.79 -8.79 24.35
C THR A 59 0.14 -9.06 25.69
N LYS A 60 0.16 -8.05 26.57
CA LYS A 60 -0.49 -8.13 27.88
C LYS A 60 -2.01 -8.27 27.72
N PRO A 61 -2.64 -9.12 28.54
CA PRO A 61 -4.10 -9.24 28.56
C PRO A 61 -4.74 -7.87 28.85
N GLY A 62 -5.85 -7.56 28.17
CA GLY A 62 -6.62 -6.34 28.40
C GLY A 62 -6.03 -5.05 27.82
N VAL A 63 -4.84 -5.09 27.21
CA VAL A 63 -4.28 -3.93 26.50
C VAL A 63 -4.73 -3.96 25.04
N PRO A 64 -5.45 -2.92 24.54
CA PRO A 64 -5.79 -2.82 23.13
C PRO A 64 -4.52 -2.86 22.28
N HIS A 65 -4.49 -3.76 21.31
CA HIS A 65 -3.36 -3.89 20.39
C HIS A 65 -3.85 -4.26 18.99
N ASN A 66 -3.05 -3.90 17.98
CA ASN A 66 -3.32 -4.30 16.61
C ASN A 66 -2.81 -5.73 16.40
N HIS A 67 -3.71 -6.67 16.18
CA HIS A 67 -3.32 -7.93 15.57
C HIS A 67 -2.85 -7.65 14.14
N PRO A 68 -1.77 -8.27 13.67
CA PRO A 68 -1.56 -8.37 12.25
C PRO A 68 -2.81 -9.07 11.69
N SER A 69 -3.67 -8.34 10.97
CA SER A 69 -4.85 -8.93 10.33
C SER A 69 -4.36 -9.88 9.25
N TYR A 70 -4.07 -11.13 9.62
CA TYR A 70 -3.94 -12.25 8.70
C TYR A 70 -5.32 -12.47 8.11
N ALA A 71 -5.58 -11.85 6.95
CA ALA A 71 -6.74 -12.22 6.16
C ALA A 71 -6.67 -13.74 6.00
N PRO A 72 -7.73 -14.49 6.41
CA PRO A 72 -7.67 -15.94 6.49
C PRO A 72 -7.39 -16.58 5.13
N LYS A 73 -7.61 -15.82 4.05
CA LYS A 73 -7.38 -16.24 2.67
C LYS A 73 -6.49 -15.23 1.95
N LYS A 74 -5.67 -15.75 1.04
CA LYS A 74 -4.97 -14.92 0.04
C LYS A 74 -6.00 -14.21 -0.82
N LEU A 75 -5.65 -13.04 -1.32
CA LEU A 75 -6.44 -12.34 -2.32
C LEU A 75 -6.65 -13.26 -3.53
N SER A 76 -7.91 -13.60 -3.81
CA SER A 76 -8.27 -14.34 -5.02
C SER A 76 -8.18 -13.43 -6.24
N PHE A 77 -8.04 -14.04 -7.40
CA PHE A 77 -8.06 -13.30 -8.67
C PHE A 77 -9.38 -12.55 -8.84
N GLU A 78 -10.50 -13.21 -8.57
CA GLU A 78 -11.86 -12.65 -8.64
C GLU A 78 -12.05 -11.47 -7.68
N ALA A 79 -11.51 -11.54 -6.46
CA ALA A 79 -11.59 -10.42 -5.53
C ALA A 79 -10.75 -9.21 -5.99
N ALA A 80 -9.75 -9.39 -6.86
CA ALA A 80 -8.95 -8.31 -7.42
C ALA A 80 -9.59 -7.64 -8.64
N GLU A 81 -10.53 -8.30 -9.33
CA GLU A 81 -11.17 -7.80 -10.55
C GLU A 81 -11.86 -6.43 -10.39
N PRO A 82 -12.65 -6.17 -9.33
CA PRO A 82 -13.26 -4.85 -9.13
C PRO A 82 -12.23 -3.71 -9.08
N TRP A 83 -11.03 -4.00 -8.57
CA TRP A 83 -9.94 -3.05 -8.56
C TRP A 83 -9.31 -2.87 -9.93
N ARG A 84 -9.13 -3.95 -10.70
CA ARG A 84 -8.66 -3.86 -12.08
C ARG A 84 -9.61 -3.05 -12.96
N GLU A 85 -10.91 -3.14 -12.72
CA GLU A 85 -11.95 -2.36 -13.40
C GLU A 85 -11.97 -0.89 -12.97
N ALA A 86 -11.82 -0.61 -11.67
CA ALA A 86 -11.85 0.76 -11.14
C ALA A 86 -10.62 1.60 -11.55
N ILE A 87 -9.45 0.99 -11.72
CA ILE A 87 -8.20 1.69 -12.06
C ILE A 87 -8.28 2.49 -13.38
N PRO A 88 -8.68 1.90 -14.53
CA PRO A 88 -8.79 2.64 -15.78
C PRO A 88 -9.86 3.73 -15.72
N VAL A 89 -10.98 3.48 -15.02
CA VAL A 89 -12.08 4.46 -14.84
C VAL A 89 -11.61 5.69 -14.04
N ALA A 90 -10.75 5.52 -13.05
CA ALA A 90 -10.18 6.63 -12.28
C ALA A 90 -9.10 7.43 -13.02
N GLY A 91 -8.52 6.86 -14.09
CA GLY A 91 -7.30 7.37 -14.71
C GLY A 91 -6.07 7.04 -13.84
N PRO A 92 -5.22 6.05 -14.21
CA PRO A 92 -4.17 5.57 -13.32
C PRO A 92 -2.99 6.53 -13.11
N LEU A 93 -2.74 7.45 -14.04
CA LEU A 93 -1.63 8.40 -13.97
C LEU A 93 -1.75 9.33 -12.75
N GLY A 94 -0.66 9.46 -11.98
CA GLY A 94 -0.61 10.30 -10.77
C GLY A 94 -1.53 9.88 -9.61
N LYS A 95 -2.39 8.87 -9.78
CA LYS A 95 -3.31 8.43 -8.72
C LYS A 95 -2.64 7.42 -7.79
N THR A 96 -2.94 7.56 -6.50
CA THR A 96 -2.61 6.60 -5.43
C THR A 96 -3.81 5.70 -5.18
N VAL A 97 -3.63 4.62 -4.43
CA VAL A 97 -4.73 3.75 -3.97
C VAL A 97 -5.83 4.58 -3.30
N GLY A 98 -5.45 5.49 -2.40
CA GLY A 98 -6.41 6.37 -1.70
C GLY A 98 -7.14 7.35 -2.63
N HIS A 99 -6.52 7.80 -3.72
CA HIS A 99 -7.22 8.59 -4.73
C HIS A 99 -8.25 7.75 -5.49
N ILE A 100 -7.93 6.50 -5.82
CA ILE A 100 -8.85 5.59 -6.53
C ILE A 100 -10.02 5.23 -5.63
N MET A 101 -9.83 4.96 -4.34
CA MET A 101 -10.93 4.64 -3.43
C MET A 101 -11.92 5.80 -3.23
N ARG A 102 -11.41 7.04 -3.27
CA ARG A 102 -12.22 8.25 -3.04
C ARG A 102 -12.77 8.87 -4.31
N ALA A 103 -12.40 8.34 -5.48
CA ALA A 103 -12.88 8.89 -6.74
C ALA A 103 -14.40 8.63 -6.88
N PRO A 104 -15.21 9.66 -7.18
CA PRO A 104 -16.65 9.48 -7.38
C PRO A 104 -16.97 8.47 -8.49
N THR A 105 -16.09 8.36 -9.49
CA THR A 105 -16.26 7.47 -10.65
C THR A 105 -16.07 5.98 -10.33
N THR A 106 -15.35 5.65 -9.25
CA THR A 106 -15.06 4.26 -8.86
C THR A 106 -15.90 3.78 -7.69
N ALA A 107 -16.46 4.70 -6.90
CA ALA A 107 -17.29 4.39 -5.75
C ALA A 107 -18.43 3.39 -6.06
N PRO A 108 -19.18 3.51 -7.19
CA PRO A 108 -20.24 2.54 -7.50
C PRO A 108 -19.69 1.12 -7.73
N ILE A 109 -18.59 0.99 -8.46
CA ILE A 109 -17.95 -0.30 -8.79
C ILE A 109 -17.48 -0.99 -7.51
N LEU A 110 -16.74 -0.26 -6.68
CA LEU A 110 -16.17 -0.80 -5.44
C LEU A 110 -17.27 -1.12 -4.42
N THR A 111 -18.30 -0.26 -4.31
CA THR A 111 -19.39 -0.46 -3.34
C THR A 111 -20.24 -1.67 -3.71
N GLN A 112 -20.70 -1.77 -4.96
CA GLN A 112 -21.52 -2.90 -5.41
C GLN A 112 -20.79 -4.24 -5.26
N LYS A 113 -19.51 -4.30 -5.64
CA LYS A 113 -18.72 -5.53 -5.56
C LYS A 113 -18.33 -5.88 -4.12
N SER A 114 -18.09 -4.88 -3.27
CA SER A 114 -17.84 -5.12 -1.83
C SER A 114 -19.07 -5.66 -1.10
N ALA A 115 -20.28 -5.24 -1.51
CA ALA A 115 -21.52 -5.75 -0.94
C ALA A 115 -21.82 -7.19 -1.38
N ALA A 116 -21.43 -7.57 -2.60
CA ALA A 116 -21.64 -8.91 -3.15
C ALA A 116 -20.71 -9.98 -2.53
N ASP A 117 -19.45 -9.64 -2.25
CA ASP A 117 -18.52 -10.51 -1.51
C ASP A 117 -17.68 -9.74 -0.49
N PRO A 118 -18.25 -9.47 0.70
CA PRO A 118 -17.56 -8.75 1.77
C PRO A 118 -16.29 -9.48 2.24
N SER A 119 -16.29 -10.81 2.18
CA SER A 119 -15.21 -11.65 2.70
C SER A 119 -13.98 -11.62 1.78
N GLY A 120 -14.19 -11.67 0.46
CA GLY A 120 -13.15 -11.48 -0.53
C GLY A 120 -12.67 -10.03 -0.55
N PHE A 121 -13.55 -9.06 -0.35
CA PHE A 121 -13.13 -7.66 -0.31
C PHE A 121 -12.33 -7.29 0.95
N ALA A 122 -12.57 -7.98 2.08
CA ALA A 122 -11.83 -7.75 3.32
C ALA A 122 -10.30 -7.97 3.19
N CYS A 123 -9.85 -8.87 2.30
CA CYS A 123 -8.41 -9.07 2.09
C CYS A 123 -7.73 -7.90 1.36
N LEU A 124 -8.50 -7.07 0.65
CA LEU A 124 -8.05 -5.83 0.01
C LEU A 124 -7.89 -4.66 1.00
N ALA A 125 -8.36 -4.80 2.25
CA ALA A 125 -8.11 -3.82 3.31
C ALA A 125 -6.61 -3.59 3.57
N ARG A 126 -5.74 -4.45 3.02
CA ARG A 126 -4.29 -4.30 3.09
C ARG A 126 -3.76 -3.43 1.94
N PRO A 127 -3.18 -2.26 2.22
CA PRO A 127 -2.72 -1.32 1.19
C PRO A 127 -1.71 -1.92 0.20
N HIS A 128 -0.88 -2.88 0.64
CA HIS A 128 0.16 -3.46 -0.22
C HIS A 128 -0.40 -4.25 -1.41
N TYR A 129 -1.54 -4.96 -1.25
CA TYR A 129 -2.16 -5.68 -2.36
C TYR A 129 -2.74 -4.70 -3.39
N LEU A 130 -3.40 -3.66 -2.92
CA LEU A 130 -3.93 -2.59 -3.77
C LEU A 130 -2.83 -1.86 -4.52
N HIS A 131 -1.72 -1.56 -3.84
CA HIS A 131 -0.54 -1.00 -4.48
C HIS A 131 0.03 -1.93 -5.54
N LYS A 132 0.09 -3.25 -5.30
CA LYS A 132 0.55 -4.22 -6.28
C LYS A 132 -0.34 -4.25 -7.52
N ILE A 133 -1.67 -4.33 -7.36
CA ILE A 133 -2.61 -4.32 -8.49
C ILE A 133 -2.47 -3.03 -9.29
N LEU A 134 -2.47 -1.88 -8.61
CA LEU A 134 -2.30 -0.57 -9.24
C LEU A 134 -0.98 -0.49 -10.03
N THR A 135 0.09 -1.00 -9.44
CA THR A 135 1.42 -1.06 -10.05
C THR A 135 1.39 -1.91 -11.32
N GLU A 136 0.83 -3.13 -11.26
CA GLU A 136 0.68 -4.01 -12.41
C GLU A 136 -0.15 -3.38 -13.54
N GLU A 137 -1.32 -2.80 -13.22
CA GLU A 137 -2.18 -2.16 -14.22
C GLU A 137 -1.51 -0.92 -14.85
N LYS A 138 -0.80 -0.11 -14.06
CA LYS A 138 0.03 0.98 -14.60
C LYS A 138 1.10 0.46 -15.56
N GLN A 139 1.73 -0.67 -15.26
CA GLN A 139 2.77 -1.24 -16.12
C GLN A 139 2.21 -1.76 -17.45
N LYS A 140 1.00 -2.29 -17.46
CA LYS A 140 0.32 -2.70 -18.70
C LYS A 140 0.04 -1.50 -19.60
N LEU A 141 -0.42 -0.40 -19.01
CA LEU A 141 -0.73 0.83 -19.74
C LEU A 141 0.52 1.60 -20.18
N TYR A 142 1.58 1.55 -19.36
CA TYR A 142 2.84 2.26 -19.60
C TYR A 142 4.03 1.29 -19.53
N PRO A 143 4.18 0.38 -20.52
CA PRO A 143 5.20 -0.66 -20.49
C PRO A 143 6.64 -0.12 -20.58
N LYS A 144 6.82 1.09 -21.10
CA LYS A 144 8.13 1.75 -21.28
C LYS A 144 8.56 2.63 -20.10
N GLY A 145 7.82 2.64 -18.99
CA GLY A 145 8.23 3.36 -17.78
C GLY A 145 7.07 4.00 -17.04
N ARG A 146 7.22 4.08 -15.71
CA ARG A 146 6.24 4.66 -14.77
C ARG A 146 6.69 5.99 -14.16
N ASP A 147 7.95 6.36 -14.35
CA ASP A 147 8.58 7.51 -13.72
C ASP A 147 8.76 8.66 -14.73
N PHE A 148 9.10 9.85 -14.22
CA PHE A 148 9.50 11.10 -14.89
C PHE A 148 9.81 11.05 -16.41
N PRO A 149 10.64 10.14 -16.96
CA PRO A 149 10.81 10.02 -18.41
C PRO A 149 9.52 9.82 -19.22
N GLY A 150 8.52 9.12 -18.69
CA GLY A 150 7.21 8.92 -19.36
C GLY A 150 6.36 10.20 -19.38
N ASP A 151 6.31 10.90 -18.26
CA ASP A 151 5.61 12.18 -18.13
C ASP A 151 6.31 13.28 -18.95
N ILE A 152 7.65 13.30 -18.95
CA ILE A 152 8.44 14.18 -19.82
C ILE A 152 8.16 13.83 -21.29
N ALA A 153 8.10 12.56 -21.67
CA ALA A 153 7.81 12.19 -23.05
C ALA A 153 6.39 12.62 -23.48
N GLN A 154 5.39 12.50 -22.60
CA GLN A 154 4.04 13.01 -22.85
C GLN A 154 4.00 14.54 -22.91
N MET A 155 4.63 15.24 -21.97
CA MET A 155 4.74 16.69 -21.94
C MET A 155 5.44 17.21 -23.21
N LEU A 156 6.56 16.59 -23.60
CA LEU A 156 7.27 16.93 -24.84
C LEU A 156 6.43 16.63 -26.08
N GLY A 157 5.70 15.51 -26.07
CA GLY A 157 4.77 15.15 -27.15
C GLY A 157 3.67 16.19 -27.31
N LEU A 158 3.04 16.61 -26.22
CA LEU A 158 2.03 17.66 -26.19
C LEU A 158 2.62 18.99 -26.66
N GLY A 159 3.79 19.40 -26.12
CA GLY A 159 4.48 20.62 -26.53
C GLY A 159 4.76 20.65 -28.04
N ARG A 160 5.15 19.51 -28.64
CA ARG A 160 5.34 19.39 -30.10
C ARG A 160 4.04 19.53 -30.90
N VAL A 161 2.92 18.99 -30.41
CA VAL A 161 1.61 19.15 -31.08
C VAL A 161 1.18 20.62 -31.02
N LEU A 162 1.28 21.24 -29.84
CA LEU A 162 0.92 22.64 -29.64
C LEU A 162 1.79 23.59 -30.47
N LEU A 163 3.08 23.28 -30.63
CA LEU A 163 3.96 23.98 -31.56
C LEU A 163 3.47 23.97 -33.00
N ARG A 164 3.00 22.81 -33.49
CA ARG A 164 2.45 22.69 -34.85
C ARG A 164 1.16 23.49 -35.00
N LEU A 165 0.32 23.47 -33.98
CA LEU A 165 -0.96 24.20 -33.98
C LEU A 165 -0.78 25.72 -33.86
N ASN A 166 0.33 26.17 -33.26
CA ASN A 166 0.69 27.59 -33.15
C ASN A 166 1.44 28.11 -34.40
N ASN A 167 1.18 27.56 -35.58
CA ASN A 167 1.72 28.04 -36.84
C ASN A 167 0.58 28.35 -37.84
N PRO A 168 0.27 29.63 -38.15
CA PRO A 168 0.99 30.85 -37.76
C PRO A 168 0.94 31.14 -36.25
N LYS A 169 1.92 31.89 -35.73
CA LYS A 169 2.03 32.23 -34.29
C LYS A 169 0.84 33.09 -33.86
N ILE A 170 0.01 32.56 -32.97
CA ILE A 170 -1.14 33.28 -32.39
C ILE A 170 -0.89 33.61 -30.92
N SER A 171 -0.16 32.75 -30.20
CA SER A 171 0.05 32.89 -28.75
C SER A 171 1.12 33.91 -28.34
N GLY A 172 1.85 34.50 -29.28
CA GLY A 172 3.04 35.34 -28.99
C GLY A 172 4.24 34.57 -28.43
N ILE A 173 4.14 33.24 -28.27
CA ILE A 173 5.24 32.39 -27.82
C ILE A 173 6.18 32.14 -29.01
N GLU A 174 7.40 32.69 -28.92
CA GLU A 174 8.35 32.59 -30.02
C GLU A 174 9.27 31.38 -30.00
N THR A 175 9.33 30.68 -28.87
CA THR A 175 10.20 29.52 -28.69
C THR A 175 9.69 28.29 -29.44
N THR A 176 10.61 27.49 -29.96
CA THR A 176 10.36 26.17 -30.57
C THR A 176 10.69 25.01 -29.63
N ASP A 177 11.14 25.30 -28.41
CA ASP A 177 11.41 24.27 -27.41
C ASP A 177 10.09 23.82 -26.76
N PRO A 178 9.66 22.55 -26.96
CA PRO A 178 8.45 22.02 -26.35
C PRO A 178 8.48 22.07 -24.81
N ARG A 179 9.66 22.10 -24.16
CA ARG A 179 9.78 22.18 -22.69
C ARG A 179 9.30 23.53 -22.16
N ILE A 180 9.72 24.61 -22.81
CA ILE A 180 9.37 25.98 -22.40
C ILE A 180 7.87 26.23 -22.61
N ILE A 181 7.30 25.65 -23.66
CA ILE A 181 5.87 25.77 -23.95
C ILE A 181 4.99 25.12 -22.89
N VAL A 182 5.36 23.93 -22.42
CA VAL A 182 4.64 23.25 -21.33
C VAL A 182 4.65 24.10 -20.06
N ILE A 183 5.80 24.73 -19.74
CA ILE A 183 5.93 25.63 -18.57
C ILE A 183 5.04 26.87 -18.71
N HIS A 184 4.94 27.46 -19.90
CA HIS A 184 4.06 28.60 -20.12
C HIS A 184 2.59 28.24 -19.96
N LEU A 185 2.18 27.07 -20.45
CA LEU A 185 0.80 26.61 -20.33
C LEU A 185 0.42 26.24 -18.90
N SER A 186 1.33 25.61 -18.15
CA SER A 186 1.07 25.29 -16.75
C SER A 186 0.82 26.54 -15.90
N ARG A 187 1.41 27.69 -16.27
CA ARG A 187 1.19 28.97 -15.57
C ARG A 187 -0.14 29.67 -15.90
N ILE A 188 -0.84 29.24 -16.94
CA ILE A 188 -2.15 29.78 -17.34
C ILE A 188 -3.30 29.02 -16.65
N ILE A 189 -3.04 27.80 -16.19
CA ILE A 189 -4.05 26.89 -15.63
C ILE A 189 -4.18 27.05 -14.10
N ASP A 190 -3.28 27.80 -13.46
CA ASP A 190 -3.37 28.24 -12.06
C ASP A 190 -4.17 29.56 -11.95
#